data_AF-A0A2V5QQZ6-F1
#
_entry.id   AF-A0A2V5QQZ6-F1
#
_cell.length_a   1.000
_cell.length_b   1.000
_cell.length_c   1.000
_cell.angle_alpha   90.00
_cell.angle_beta   90.00
_cell.angle_gamma   90.00
#
_symmetry.space_group_name_H-M   'P 1'
#
loop_
_entity.id
_entity.type
_entity.pdbx_description
1 polymer ?
#
loop_
_entity_poly.entity_id
_entity_poly.type
_entity_poly.pdbx_seq_one_letter_code
_entity_poly.pdbx_strand_id
1 'polypeptide(L)'
;MDWIKAHYDRVALIAAGLFLFISAISISWNAIQFANRLIAQQAPSPKNASPPATAIELDRAAEQLQHPAQWKSSRRSGLFVPERHFIAANGLPATLQNTQVHPPVPNEWFEQYGLPVEDADALDQDPDGDGFTNLDEWQGGTNPIDKNSHPDYLTKLHLVSATEEPFPFMFSSWVGTTFALNSIDQSEPTQFLKIGDIIRGTRFKITKFVEKHERNQYGTKVDVSELFLEHEDTKVQLTLVKEKVATSPQSVATFVYTWGGRREFEVRKDQEFSLKPLEEIKYKVTDVQPTKAVIVDAQKPNEPIEIGLATP
;
A
#
# COMPACT_ATOMS: atom_id res chain seq x y z
N MET A 1 -86.80 -36.31 25.56
CA MET A 1 -86.46 -34.99 24.97
C MET A 1 -87.67 -34.34 24.30
N ASP A 2 -88.91 -34.77 24.60
CA ASP A 2 -90.12 -34.23 23.94
C ASP A 2 -90.85 -33.18 24.79
N TRP A 3 -90.67 -33.21 26.11
CA TRP A 3 -91.22 -32.19 27.03
C TRP A 3 -90.55 -30.81 26.87
N ILE A 4 -89.24 -30.78 26.63
CA ILE A 4 -88.46 -29.55 26.36
C ILE A 4 -88.84 -28.93 25.00
N LYS A 5 -89.21 -29.76 24.02
CA LYS A 5 -89.70 -29.29 22.70
C LYS A 5 -91.14 -28.76 22.77
N ALA A 6 -92.00 -29.34 23.62
CA ALA A 6 -93.38 -28.91 23.81
C ALA A 6 -93.53 -27.64 24.69
N HIS A 7 -92.59 -27.37 25.59
CA HIS A 7 -92.61 -26.22 26.50
C HIS A 7 -91.34 -25.36 26.40
N TYR A 8 -90.82 -25.18 25.18
CA TYR A 8 -89.58 -24.44 24.93
C TYR A 8 -89.60 -23.03 25.51
N ASP A 9 -90.74 -22.32 25.44
CA ASP A 9 -90.91 -20.98 26.00
C ASP A 9 -90.67 -20.94 27.53
N ARG A 10 -91.17 -21.94 28.27
CA ARG A 10 -90.93 -22.04 29.72
C ARG A 10 -89.47 -22.36 30.04
N VAL A 11 -88.82 -23.20 29.24
CA VAL A 11 -87.40 -23.51 29.39
C VAL A 11 -86.53 -22.28 29.07
N ALA A 12 -86.90 -21.51 28.04
CA ALA A 12 -86.24 -20.25 27.68
C ALA A 12 -86.40 -19.19 28.79
N LEU A 13 -87.59 -19.06 29.39
CA LEU A 13 -87.82 -18.15 30.52
C LEU A 13 -87.04 -18.55 31.77
N ILE A 14 -86.95 -19.86 32.08
CA ILE A 14 -86.16 -20.35 33.21
C ILE A 14 -84.66 -20.12 32.95
N ALA A 15 -84.18 -20.38 31.73
CA ALA A 15 -82.79 -20.12 31.35
C ALA A 15 -82.45 -18.62 31.40
N ALA A 16 -83.33 -17.76 30.90
CA ALA A 16 -83.19 -16.32 30.98
C ALA A 16 -83.20 -15.82 32.44
N GLY A 17 -84.09 -16.36 33.28
CA GLY A 17 -84.14 -16.07 34.71
C GLY A 17 -82.86 -16.47 35.44
N LEU A 18 -82.33 -17.67 35.17
CA LEU A 18 -81.04 -18.12 35.72
C LEU A 18 -79.89 -17.24 35.25
N PHE A 19 -79.87 -16.86 33.98
CA PHE A 19 -78.83 -15.97 33.44
C PHE A 19 -78.84 -14.59 34.09
N LEU A 20 -80.03 -14.00 34.27
CA LEU A 20 -80.18 -12.72 34.97
C LEU A 20 -79.78 -12.82 36.43
N PHE A 21 -80.09 -13.93 37.10
CA PHE A 21 -79.70 -14.16 38.49
C PHE A 21 -78.19 -14.26 38.66
N ILE A 22 -77.51 -15.01 37.78
CA ILE A 22 -76.04 -15.11 37.77
C ILE A 22 -75.40 -13.74 37.49
N SER A 23 -75.98 -12.98 36.55
CA SER A 23 -75.50 -11.63 36.21
C SER A 23 -75.64 -10.67 37.40
N ALA A 24 -76.75 -10.72 38.14
CA ALA A 24 -76.97 -9.90 39.33
C ALA A 24 -75.95 -10.22 40.45
N ILE A 25 -75.61 -11.50 40.65
CA ILE A 25 -74.58 -11.92 41.60
C ILE A 25 -73.20 -11.42 41.17
N SER A 26 -72.88 -11.51 39.87
CA SER A 26 -71.59 -11.03 39.35
C SER A 26 -71.42 -9.52 39.53
N ILE A 27 -72.47 -8.74 39.25
CA ILE A 27 -72.46 -7.28 39.42
C ILE A 27 -72.32 -6.90 40.90
N SER A 28 -73.03 -7.57 41.81
CA SER A 28 -72.94 -7.28 43.24
C SER A 28 -71.56 -7.61 43.81
N TRP A 29 -70.95 -8.72 43.37
CA TRP A 29 -69.58 -9.03 43.76
C TRP A 29 -68.57 -8.01 43.24
N ASN A 30 -68.72 -7.56 41.99
CA ASN A 30 -67.83 -6.56 41.43
C ASN A 30 -67.96 -5.20 42.12
N ALA A 31 -69.18 -4.81 42.52
CA ALA A 31 -69.42 -3.61 43.31
C ALA A 31 -68.75 -3.65 44.70
N ILE A 32 -68.81 -4.80 45.38
CA ILE A 32 -68.12 -5.01 46.68
C ILE A 32 -66.59 -4.93 46.50
N GLN A 33 -66.05 -5.56 45.46
CA GLN A 33 -64.62 -5.50 45.16
C GLN A 33 -64.15 -4.08 44.81
N PHE A 34 -64.95 -3.31 44.07
CA PHE A 34 -64.66 -1.92 43.75
C PHE A 34 -64.64 -1.04 45.02
N ALA A 35 -65.62 -1.20 45.92
CA ALA A 35 -65.62 -0.48 47.19
C ALA A 35 -64.38 -0.78 48.03
N ASN A 36 -63.95 -2.05 48.09
CA ASN A 36 -62.71 -2.43 48.78
C ASN A 36 -61.45 -1.83 48.14
N ARG A 37 -61.42 -1.67 46.80
CA ARG A 37 -60.30 -1.04 46.09
C ARG A 37 -60.21 0.47 46.32
N LEU A 38 -61.35 1.16 46.50
CA LEU A 38 -61.38 2.59 46.83
C LEU A 38 -60.91 2.91 48.26
N ILE A 39 -61.12 1.98 49.19
CA ILE A 39 -60.85 2.21 50.62
C ILE A 39 -59.40 1.82 51.00
N ALA A 40 -58.69 1.04 50.17
CA ALA A 40 -57.39 0.47 50.51
C ALA A 40 -56.18 1.08 49.78
N GLN A 41 -56.20 2.37 49.44
CA GLN A 41 -54.95 3.13 49.31
C GLN A 41 -54.69 3.86 50.63
N GLN A 42 -53.94 3.21 51.52
CA GLN A 42 -53.30 3.93 52.62
C GLN A 42 -52.38 4.99 52.03
N ALA A 43 -52.63 6.26 52.36
CA ALA A 43 -51.69 7.33 52.08
C ALA A 43 -50.33 6.94 52.70
N PRO A 44 -49.20 7.07 51.97
CA PRO A 44 -47.89 6.84 52.57
C PRO A 44 -47.74 7.77 53.77
N SER A 45 -47.14 7.27 54.85
CA SER A 45 -46.81 8.07 56.03
C SER A 45 -46.04 9.34 55.61
N PRO A 46 -46.31 10.51 56.21
CA PRO A 46 -45.59 11.72 55.86
C PRO A 46 -44.11 11.50 56.15
N LYS A 47 -43.31 11.39 55.09
CA LYS A 47 -41.85 11.46 55.22
C LYS A 47 -41.51 12.86 55.71
N ASN A 48 -40.81 12.96 56.84
CA ASN A 48 -40.19 14.21 57.25
C ASN A 48 -39.39 14.76 56.07
N ALA A 49 -39.57 16.05 55.75
CA ALA A 49 -38.85 16.70 54.67
C ALA A 49 -37.35 16.49 54.86
N SER A 50 -36.68 15.96 53.83
CA SER A 50 -35.23 15.95 53.79
C SER A 50 -34.73 17.39 53.94
N PRO A 51 -33.67 17.66 54.71
CA PRO A 51 -33.07 19.00 54.72
C PRO A 51 -32.72 19.41 53.28
N PRO A 52 -32.78 20.71 52.95
CA PRO A 52 -32.40 21.17 51.61
C PRO A 52 -31.01 20.64 51.29
N ALA A 53 -30.81 20.14 50.07
CA ALA A 53 -29.52 19.64 49.62
C ALA A 53 -28.45 20.69 49.95
N THR A 54 -27.57 20.36 50.89
CA THR A 54 -26.51 21.25 51.36
C THR A 54 -25.74 21.78 50.16
N ALA A 55 -25.27 23.02 50.25
CA ALA A 55 -24.69 23.87 49.20
C ALA A 55 -23.38 23.35 48.54
N ILE A 56 -23.26 22.04 48.33
CA ILE A 56 -22.13 21.36 47.69
C ILE A 56 -21.93 21.90 46.27
N GLU A 57 -23.01 22.26 45.57
CA GLU A 57 -22.91 22.90 44.25
C GLU A 57 -22.41 24.34 44.32
N LEU A 58 -22.75 25.08 45.38
CA LEU A 58 -22.31 26.47 45.55
C LEU A 58 -20.85 26.55 45.97
N ASP A 59 -20.42 25.67 46.87
CA ASP A 59 -19.02 25.55 47.29
C ASP A 59 -18.14 25.08 46.12
N ARG A 60 -18.61 24.10 45.34
CA ARG A 60 -17.92 23.66 44.12
C ARG A 60 -17.83 24.78 43.08
N ALA A 61 -18.90 25.56 42.90
CA ALA A 61 -18.90 26.71 41.99
C ALA A 61 -17.95 27.81 42.49
N ALA A 62 -17.90 28.05 43.80
CA ALA A 62 -16.98 29.01 44.41
C ALA A 62 -15.50 28.57 44.26
N GLU A 63 -15.22 27.28 44.41
CA GLU A 63 -13.90 26.69 44.20
C GLU A 63 -13.47 26.77 42.72
N GLN A 64 -14.40 26.53 41.78
CA GLN A 64 -14.17 26.74 40.34
C GLN A 64 -13.90 28.21 39.98
N LEU A 65 -14.50 29.17 40.70
CA LEU A 65 -14.23 30.60 40.52
C LEU A 65 -12.86 31.04 41.05
N GLN A 66 -12.32 30.37 42.08
CA GLN A 66 -10.97 30.64 42.59
C GLN A 66 -9.87 30.19 41.63
N HIS A 67 -10.17 29.22 40.76
CA HIS A 67 -9.29 28.79 39.67
C HIS A 67 -9.93 29.07 38.31
N PRO A 68 -9.99 30.35 37.87
CA PRO A 68 -10.59 30.69 36.59
C PRO A 68 -9.89 29.91 35.48
N ALA A 69 -10.69 29.33 34.58
CA ALA A 69 -10.18 28.58 33.44
C ALA A 69 -9.22 29.47 32.64
N GLN A 70 -7.92 29.16 32.73
CA GLN A 70 -6.93 29.88 31.96
C GLN A 70 -7.01 29.39 30.52
N TRP A 71 -7.29 30.32 29.61
CA TRP A 71 -7.22 30.10 28.18
C TRP A 71 -5.79 29.74 27.81
N LYS A 72 -5.50 28.45 27.68
CA LYS A 72 -4.26 27.98 27.10
C LYS A 72 -4.44 28.04 25.59
N SER A 73 -3.93 29.10 24.95
CA SER A 73 -3.81 29.11 23.49
C SER A 73 -2.93 27.93 23.08
N SER A 74 -3.51 26.91 22.45
CA SER A 74 -2.74 25.92 21.72
C SER A 74 -1.96 26.69 20.65
N ARG A 75 -0.63 26.64 20.73
CA ARG A 75 0.24 27.24 19.72
C ARG A 75 -0.13 26.64 18.34
N ARG A 76 -0.65 27.47 17.44
CA ARG A 76 -0.33 27.54 15.99
C ARG A 76 -1.28 28.48 15.24
N SER A 77 -2.52 28.62 15.68
CA SER A 77 -3.52 29.52 15.10
C SER A 77 -3.68 30.78 15.98
N GLY A 78 -3.55 31.96 15.38
CA GLY A 78 -3.79 33.22 16.08
C GLY A 78 -5.26 33.35 16.53
N LEU A 79 -5.55 34.26 17.45
CA LEU A 79 -6.87 34.46 18.08
C LEU A 79 -8.03 34.69 17.10
N PHE A 80 -7.73 35.02 15.84
CA PHE A 80 -8.68 35.31 14.76
C PHE A 80 -8.51 34.42 13.54
N VAL A 81 -7.63 33.42 13.60
CA VAL A 81 -7.45 32.44 12.53
C VAL A 81 -8.13 31.16 12.98
N PRO A 82 -9.31 30.80 12.42
CA PRO A 82 -9.95 29.55 12.79
C PRO A 82 -9.01 28.38 12.46
N GLU A 83 -8.95 27.39 13.36
CA GLU A 83 -8.26 26.14 13.05
C GLU A 83 -8.92 25.47 11.84
N ARG A 84 -8.12 24.92 10.93
CA ARG A 84 -8.65 24.15 9.79
C ARG A 84 -9.14 22.80 10.32
N HIS A 85 -10.41 22.52 10.06
CA HIS A 85 -11.07 21.26 10.42
C HIS A 85 -11.34 20.45 9.16
N PHE A 86 -11.10 19.16 9.20
CA PHE A 86 -11.36 18.20 8.13
C PHE A 86 -12.05 16.97 8.69
N ILE A 87 -12.67 16.16 7.82
CA ILE A 87 -13.23 14.87 8.23
C ILE A 87 -12.13 13.83 8.05
N ALA A 88 -11.67 13.24 9.15
CA ALA A 88 -10.70 12.16 9.08
C ALA A 88 -11.31 10.90 8.46
N ALA A 89 -10.47 9.93 8.07
CA ALA A 89 -10.89 8.66 7.47
C ALA A 89 -11.89 7.86 8.36
N ASN A 90 -11.93 8.13 9.65
CA ASN A 90 -12.88 7.55 10.62
C ASN A 90 -14.24 8.29 10.67
N GLY A 91 -14.45 9.31 9.85
CA GLY A 91 -15.67 10.13 9.81
C GLY A 91 -15.79 11.17 10.92
N LEU A 92 -14.75 11.37 11.75
CA LEU A 92 -14.76 12.35 12.84
C LEU A 92 -14.09 13.67 12.41
N PRO A 93 -14.51 14.81 12.97
CA PRO A 93 -13.81 16.07 12.78
C PRO A 93 -12.41 15.98 13.38
N ALA A 94 -11.42 16.31 12.55
CA ALA A 94 -10.02 16.30 12.88
C ALA A 94 -9.39 17.66 12.50
N THR A 95 -8.28 17.98 13.14
CA THR A 95 -7.54 19.22 12.95
C THR A 95 -6.09 18.89 12.60
N LEU A 96 -5.38 19.84 11.97
CA LEU A 96 -4.01 19.62 11.48
C LEU A 96 -3.04 19.27 12.62
N GLN A 97 -3.41 19.55 13.88
CA GLN A 97 -2.63 19.24 15.06
C GLN A 97 -2.88 17.84 15.64
N ASN A 98 -4.06 17.25 15.43
CA ASN A 98 -4.46 16.00 16.08
C ASN A 98 -4.37 14.77 15.16
N THR A 99 -4.46 14.97 13.85
CA THR A 99 -4.56 13.89 12.87
C THR A 99 -3.74 14.23 11.64
N GLN A 100 -2.93 13.27 11.19
CA GLN A 100 -2.27 13.35 9.90
C GLN A 100 -3.31 13.11 8.81
N VAL A 101 -3.57 14.12 7.96
CA VAL A 101 -4.63 14.06 6.93
C VAL A 101 -4.25 13.06 5.84
N HIS A 102 -2.99 13.15 5.40
CA HIS A 102 -2.45 12.41 4.28
C HIS A 102 -1.21 11.59 4.68
N PRO A 103 -1.38 10.46 5.42
CA PRO A 103 -0.26 9.55 5.67
C PRO A 103 0.32 9.02 4.35
N PRO A 104 1.65 8.93 4.18
CA PRO A 104 2.71 9.07 5.19
C PRO A 104 3.26 10.50 5.38
N VAL A 105 2.77 11.49 4.63
CA VAL A 105 3.31 12.86 4.60
C VAL A 105 2.82 13.72 5.78
N PRO A 106 3.70 14.34 6.59
CA PRO A 106 3.28 15.18 7.70
C PRO A 106 2.55 16.46 7.27
N ASN A 107 1.52 16.86 8.02
CA ASN A 107 0.76 18.10 7.73
C ASN A 107 1.65 19.36 7.69
N GLU A 108 2.74 19.39 8.47
CA GLU A 108 3.70 20.51 8.48
C GLU A 108 4.38 20.72 7.12
N TRP A 109 4.59 19.64 6.36
CA TRP A 109 5.16 19.71 5.02
C TRP A 109 4.17 20.38 4.05
N PHE A 110 2.89 20.02 4.11
CA PHE A 110 1.85 20.71 3.34
C PHE A 110 1.71 22.19 3.73
N GLU A 111 1.80 22.53 5.02
CA GLU A 111 1.76 23.92 5.49
C GLU A 111 2.99 24.72 5.02
N GLN A 112 4.19 24.12 5.09
CA GLN A 112 5.44 24.75 4.66
C GLN A 112 5.42 25.11 3.18
N TYR A 113 4.87 24.23 2.35
CA TYR A 113 4.78 24.43 0.89
C TYR A 113 3.42 24.97 0.43
N GLY A 114 2.54 25.35 1.35
CA GLY A 114 1.24 25.95 1.01
C GLY A 114 0.34 25.06 0.14
N LEU A 115 0.50 23.74 0.23
CA LEU A 115 -0.26 22.76 -0.54
C LEU A 115 -1.70 22.61 0.00
N PRO A 116 -2.67 22.27 -0.85
CA PRO A 116 -4.07 22.11 -0.46
C PRO A 116 -4.27 20.81 0.34
N VAL A 117 -3.94 20.82 1.62
CA VAL A 117 -4.10 19.67 2.54
C VAL A 117 -5.55 19.20 2.67
N GLU A 118 -6.51 20.07 2.36
CA GLU A 118 -7.95 19.77 2.34
C GLU A 118 -8.37 18.80 1.23
N ASP A 119 -7.61 18.71 0.14
CA ASP A 119 -7.96 17.89 -1.01
C ASP A 119 -7.65 16.42 -0.74
N ALA A 120 -8.57 15.52 -1.09
CA ALA A 120 -8.38 14.09 -0.86
C ALA A 120 -7.26 13.48 -1.73
N ASP A 121 -6.99 14.09 -2.89
CA ASP A 121 -5.96 13.71 -3.86
C ASP A 121 -4.70 14.57 -3.72
N ALA A 122 -4.53 15.33 -2.63
CA ALA A 122 -3.39 16.21 -2.43
C ALA A 122 -2.02 15.53 -2.59
N LEU A 123 -1.92 14.22 -2.35
CA LEU A 123 -0.69 13.44 -2.56
C LEU A 123 -0.38 13.18 -4.04
N ASP A 124 -1.41 13.07 -4.89
CA ASP A 124 -1.29 12.76 -6.32
C ASP A 124 -1.22 14.04 -7.19
N GLN A 125 -1.40 15.21 -6.59
CA GLN A 125 -1.30 16.50 -7.26
C GLN A 125 0.15 16.85 -7.61
N ASP A 126 0.32 17.58 -8.71
CA ASP A 126 1.58 18.11 -9.26
C ASP A 126 1.39 19.64 -9.43
N PRO A 127 1.73 20.45 -8.41
CA PRO A 127 1.50 21.89 -8.42
C PRO A 127 2.37 22.68 -9.40
N ASP A 128 3.60 22.22 -9.67
CA ASP A 128 4.58 22.92 -10.52
C ASP A 128 4.65 22.40 -11.97
N GLY A 129 3.96 21.29 -12.24
CA GLY A 129 3.77 20.70 -13.56
C GLY A 129 5.07 20.11 -14.10
N ASP A 130 5.88 19.52 -13.23
CA ASP A 130 7.14 18.87 -13.58
C ASP A 130 7.01 17.35 -13.85
N GLY A 131 5.85 16.76 -13.56
CA GLY A 131 5.53 15.34 -13.73
C GLY A 131 5.81 14.46 -12.50
N PHE A 132 6.17 15.04 -11.37
CA PHE A 132 6.28 14.38 -10.08
C PHE A 132 5.08 14.71 -9.19
N THR A 133 4.63 13.74 -8.40
CA THR A 133 3.53 13.98 -7.45
C THR A 133 4.11 14.46 -6.13
N ASN A 134 3.30 15.16 -5.34
CA ASN A 134 3.67 15.58 -3.99
C ASN A 134 4.22 14.41 -3.13
N LEU A 135 3.69 13.21 -3.31
CA LEU A 135 4.19 12.01 -2.62
C LEU A 135 5.61 11.62 -3.07
N ASP A 136 5.89 11.65 -4.37
CA ASP A 136 7.21 11.32 -4.93
C ASP A 136 8.27 12.32 -4.46
N GLU A 137 7.91 13.60 -4.43
CA GLU A 137 8.80 14.67 -3.98
C GLU A 137 9.04 14.65 -2.48
N TRP A 138 8.03 14.29 -1.69
CA TRP A 138 8.22 14.05 -0.26
C TRP A 138 9.19 12.89 -0.02
N GLN A 139 9.09 11.80 -0.78
CA GLN A 139 10.02 10.66 -0.71
C GLN A 139 11.43 11.05 -1.20
N GLY A 140 11.50 11.89 -2.23
CA GLY A 140 12.75 12.44 -2.78
C GLY A 140 13.38 13.56 -1.94
N GLY A 141 12.64 14.12 -0.97
CA GLY A 141 13.08 15.25 -0.15
C GLY A 141 13.20 16.56 -0.93
N THR A 142 12.39 16.73 -1.98
CA THR A 142 12.42 17.88 -2.89
C THR A 142 11.28 18.86 -2.60
N ASN A 143 11.13 19.89 -3.43
CA ASN A 143 10.24 21.03 -3.17
C ASN A 143 9.10 21.05 -4.18
N PRO A 144 7.85 20.81 -3.74
CA PRO A 144 6.69 20.60 -4.62
C PRO A 144 6.12 21.83 -5.33
N ILE A 145 6.80 22.96 -5.21
CA ILE A 145 6.43 24.22 -5.87
C ILE A 145 7.52 24.66 -6.85
N ASP A 146 8.73 24.08 -6.75
CA ASP A 146 9.85 24.48 -7.58
C ASP A 146 10.19 23.38 -8.57
N LYS A 147 9.80 23.64 -9.82
CA LYS A 147 10.03 22.79 -10.99
C LYS A 147 11.49 22.35 -11.19
N ASN A 148 12.48 23.06 -10.65
CA ASN A 148 13.88 22.66 -10.78
C ASN A 148 14.35 21.73 -9.66
N SER A 149 13.57 21.63 -8.59
CA SER A 149 13.84 20.83 -7.41
C SER A 149 12.99 19.57 -7.48
N HIS A 150 13.43 18.60 -8.28
CA HIS A 150 12.71 17.36 -8.51
C HIS A 150 13.60 16.13 -8.26
N PRO A 151 13.02 14.95 -7.95
CA PRO A 151 13.76 13.70 -7.85
C PRO A 151 14.33 13.27 -9.21
N ASP A 152 15.23 12.29 -9.22
CA ASP A 152 15.72 11.73 -10.49
C ASP A 152 14.57 11.14 -11.31
N TYR A 153 14.53 11.41 -12.61
CA TYR A 153 13.57 10.82 -13.55
C TYR A 153 13.62 9.28 -13.55
N LEU A 154 14.75 8.68 -13.17
CA LEU A 154 14.85 7.23 -12.98
C LEU A 154 13.91 6.67 -11.91
N THR A 155 13.47 7.46 -10.94
CA THR A 155 12.49 7.02 -9.93
C THR A 155 11.13 6.67 -10.54
N LYS A 156 10.80 7.26 -11.70
CA LYS A 156 9.58 7.00 -12.50
C LYS A 156 9.72 5.82 -13.47
N LEU A 157 10.90 5.21 -13.53
CA LEU A 157 11.17 4.04 -14.35
C LEU A 157 10.98 2.79 -13.50
N HIS A 158 10.06 1.92 -13.91
CA HIS A 158 9.80 0.65 -13.23
C HIS A 158 9.89 -0.51 -14.20
N LEU A 159 10.28 -1.67 -13.70
CA LEU A 159 10.29 -2.91 -14.48
C LEU A 159 8.89 -3.52 -14.50
N VAL A 160 8.36 -3.82 -15.68
CA VAL A 160 7.07 -4.54 -15.82
C VAL A 160 7.32 -6.03 -15.83
N SER A 161 8.25 -6.47 -16.66
CA SER A 161 8.64 -7.86 -16.80
C SER A 161 10.08 -7.96 -17.25
N ALA A 162 10.73 -9.05 -16.88
CA ALA A 162 12.06 -9.39 -17.35
C ALA A 162 12.07 -10.88 -17.72
N THR A 163 12.48 -11.16 -18.95
CA THR A 163 12.73 -12.51 -19.43
C THR A 163 14.23 -12.71 -19.51
N GLU A 164 14.76 -13.33 -18.46
CA GLU A 164 16.16 -13.75 -18.42
C GLU A 164 16.32 -15.02 -19.25
N GLU A 165 17.13 -14.95 -20.30
CA GLU A 165 17.50 -16.12 -21.10
C GLU A 165 18.96 -16.48 -20.79
N PRO A 166 19.24 -17.68 -20.27
CA PRO A 166 20.62 -18.11 -20.06
C PRO A 166 21.29 -18.36 -21.42
N PHE A 167 22.57 -17.98 -21.53
CA PHE A 167 23.36 -18.33 -22.69
C PHE A 167 23.58 -19.85 -22.71
N PRO A 168 23.28 -20.58 -23.81
CA PRO A 168 23.18 -22.04 -23.81
C PRO A 168 24.45 -22.79 -23.42
N PHE A 169 25.62 -22.11 -23.44
CA PHE A 169 26.91 -22.71 -23.11
C PHE A 169 27.56 -22.07 -21.89
N MET A 170 28.17 -22.88 -21.04
CA MET A 170 28.94 -22.46 -19.89
C MET A 170 30.43 -22.75 -20.10
N PHE A 171 31.29 -21.80 -19.74
CA PHE A 171 32.73 -21.98 -19.75
C PHE A 171 33.17 -22.86 -18.57
N SER A 172 33.66 -24.07 -18.84
CA SER A 172 33.97 -25.04 -17.78
C SER A 172 35.45 -25.06 -17.41
N SER A 173 36.34 -25.16 -18.39
CA SER A 173 37.78 -25.26 -18.14
C SER A 173 38.58 -24.86 -19.38
N TRP A 174 39.89 -24.69 -19.23
CA TRP A 174 40.80 -24.52 -20.37
C TRP A 174 42.09 -25.29 -20.14
N VAL A 175 42.72 -25.69 -21.24
CA VAL A 175 44.05 -26.33 -21.23
C VAL A 175 44.87 -25.71 -22.37
N GLY A 176 45.91 -24.97 -22.00
CA GLY A 176 46.74 -24.24 -22.96
C GLY A 176 45.91 -23.21 -23.72
N THR A 177 45.71 -23.42 -25.02
CA THR A 177 44.95 -22.52 -25.92
C THR A 177 43.54 -23.02 -26.24
N THR A 178 43.09 -24.07 -25.57
CA THR A 178 41.80 -24.73 -25.84
C THR A 178 40.86 -24.55 -24.66
N PHE A 179 39.67 -24.04 -24.92
CA PHE A 179 38.60 -23.78 -23.95
C PHE A 179 37.51 -24.83 -24.09
N ALA A 180 37.08 -25.38 -22.97
CA ALA A 180 35.97 -26.32 -22.87
C ALA A 180 34.68 -25.57 -22.54
N LEU A 181 33.67 -25.74 -23.40
CA LEU A 181 32.32 -25.20 -23.23
C LEU A 181 31.33 -26.35 -23.10
N ASN A 182 30.49 -26.31 -22.07
CA ASN A 182 29.45 -27.31 -21.83
C ASN A 182 28.08 -26.71 -22.13
N SER A 183 27.17 -27.48 -22.73
CA SER A 183 25.75 -27.08 -22.77
C SER A 183 25.16 -27.10 -21.36
N ILE A 184 24.40 -26.06 -20.99
CA ILE A 184 23.76 -25.97 -19.67
C ILE A 184 22.81 -27.15 -19.43
N ASP A 185 22.05 -27.52 -20.47
CA ASP A 185 21.08 -28.61 -20.43
C ASP A 185 21.72 -29.99 -20.61
N GLN A 186 23.05 -30.04 -20.76
CA GLN A 186 23.81 -31.27 -21.07
C GLN A 186 23.31 -31.98 -22.35
N SER A 187 22.62 -31.25 -23.21
CA SER A 187 22.05 -31.73 -24.47
C SER A 187 23.12 -32.01 -25.53
N GLU A 188 24.26 -31.33 -25.42
CA GLU A 188 25.39 -31.43 -26.34
C GLU A 188 26.67 -31.84 -25.59
N PRO A 189 27.56 -32.61 -26.25
CA PRO A 189 28.87 -32.92 -25.69
C PRO A 189 29.73 -31.65 -25.54
N THR A 190 30.68 -31.69 -24.61
CA THR A 190 31.65 -30.61 -24.40
C THR A 190 32.36 -30.23 -25.70
N GLN A 191 32.31 -28.94 -26.03
CA GLN A 191 32.99 -28.38 -27.18
C GLN A 191 34.36 -27.83 -26.74
N PHE A 192 35.41 -28.23 -27.45
CA PHE A 192 36.77 -27.76 -27.23
C PHE A 192 37.16 -26.80 -28.35
N LEU A 193 37.28 -25.52 -28.04
CA LEU A 193 37.44 -24.44 -29.03
C LEU A 193 38.68 -23.59 -28.72
N LYS A 194 39.26 -22.96 -29.73
CA LYS A 194 40.40 -22.05 -29.58
C LYS A 194 39.97 -20.59 -29.80
N ILE A 195 40.86 -19.66 -29.48
CA ILE A 195 40.66 -18.24 -29.83
C ILE A 195 40.49 -18.14 -31.35
N GLY A 196 39.39 -17.53 -31.78
CA GLY A 196 39.04 -17.39 -33.18
C GLY A 196 38.00 -18.39 -33.70
N ASP A 197 37.68 -19.44 -32.94
CA ASP A 197 36.68 -20.43 -33.33
C ASP A 197 35.27 -19.97 -32.94
N ILE A 198 34.27 -20.45 -33.69
CA ILE A 198 32.85 -20.21 -33.44
C ILE A 198 32.26 -21.37 -32.63
N ILE A 199 31.45 -21.05 -31.63
CA ILE A 199 30.75 -22.04 -30.80
C ILE A 199 29.62 -22.66 -31.62
N ARG A 200 29.65 -24.00 -31.78
CA ARG A 200 28.64 -24.70 -32.57
C ARG A 200 27.27 -24.56 -31.92
N GLY A 201 26.24 -24.36 -32.75
CA GLY A 201 24.89 -24.03 -32.28
C GLY A 201 24.67 -22.54 -32.02
N THR A 202 25.72 -21.72 -32.08
CA THR A 202 25.62 -20.25 -31.96
C THR A 202 26.41 -19.54 -33.07
N ARG A 203 26.38 -18.21 -33.07
CA ARG A 203 27.20 -17.34 -33.93
C ARG A 203 28.23 -16.53 -33.15
N PHE A 204 28.58 -17.00 -31.95
CA PHE A 204 29.57 -16.37 -31.10
C PHE A 204 30.96 -16.94 -31.35
N LYS A 205 31.91 -16.04 -31.61
CA LYS A 205 33.32 -16.32 -31.82
C LYS A 205 34.12 -15.96 -30.57
N ILE A 206 35.07 -16.80 -30.18
CA ILE A 206 35.97 -16.52 -29.06
C ILE A 206 36.99 -15.46 -29.50
N THR A 207 37.04 -14.32 -28.81
CA THR A 207 37.94 -13.20 -29.15
C THR A 207 39.11 -13.07 -28.20
N LYS A 208 38.86 -13.20 -26.89
CA LYS A 208 39.87 -12.96 -25.86
C LYS A 208 39.63 -13.84 -24.64
N PHE A 209 40.70 -14.17 -23.94
CA PHE A 209 40.67 -14.84 -22.65
C PHE A 209 41.48 -14.04 -21.65
N VAL A 210 40.95 -13.86 -20.44
CA VAL A 210 41.62 -13.19 -19.34
C VAL A 210 41.59 -14.11 -18.13
N GLU A 211 42.77 -14.58 -17.74
CA GLU A 211 42.92 -15.37 -16.53
C GLU A 211 42.77 -14.47 -15.30
N LYS A 212 41.80 -14.80 -14.44
CA LYS A 212 41.46 -14.00 -13.26
C LYS A 212 41.22 -14.90 -12.07
N HIS A 213 41.66 -14.43 -10.91
CA HIS A 213 41.49 -15.15 -9.66
C HIS A 213 40.99 -14.19 -8.59
N GLU A 214 39.95 -14.61 -7.88
CA GLU A 214 39.35 -13.86 -6.78
C GLU A 214 39.42 -14.68 -5.50
N ARG A 215 39.61 -13.99 -4.37
CA ARG A 215 39.49 -14.63 -3.06
C ARG A 215 38.01 -14.67 -2.70
N ASN A 216 37.49 -15.87 -2.46
CA ASN A 216 36.12 -16.00 -1.97
C ASN A 216 36.01 -15.55 -0.50
N GLN A 217 34.78 -15.53 0.01
CA GLN A 217 34.46 -15.21 1.42
C GLN A 217 35.18 -16.09 2.47
N TYR A 218 35.76 -17.22 2.07
CA TYR A 218 36.51 -18.15 2.92
C TYR A 218 38.03 -18.02 2.77
N GLY A 219 38.51 -17.05 1.98
CA GLY A 219 39.94 -16.83 1.73
C GLY A 219 40.57 -17.78 0.70
N THR A 220 39.80 -18.68 0.10
CA THR A 220 40.26 -19.57 -0.96
C THR A 220 40.35 -18.81 -2.28
N LYS A 221 41.47 -18.98 -2.99
CA LYS A 221 41.68 -18.42 -4.33
C LYS A 221 40.85 -19.23 -5.32
N VAL A 222 39.73 -18.67 -5.78
CA VAL A 222 38.85 -19.25 -6.79
C VAL A 222 39.25 -18.66 -8.14
N ASP A 223 39.32 -19.53 -9.13
CA ASP A 223 39.55 -19.16 -10.52
C ASP A 223 38.24 -18.67 -11.14
N VAL A 224 38.24 -17.40 -11.54
CA VAL A 224 37.10 -16.68 -12.12
C VAL A 224 37.48 -16.13 -13.49
N SER A 225 38.29 -16.90 -14.23
CA SER A 225 38.76 -16.50 -15.55
C SER A 225 37.60 -16.18 -16.50
N GLU A 226 37.80 -15.15 -17.31
CA GLU A 226 36.79 -14.54 -18.17
C GLU A 226 37.10 -14.87 -19.64
N LEU A 227 36.12 -15.44 -20.34
CA LEU A 227 36.18 -15.74 -21.76
C LEU A 227 35.27 -14.77 -22.53
N PHE A 228 35.87 -13.96 -23.40
CA PHE A 228 35.17 -12.97 -24.21
C PHE A 228 34.76 -13.58 -25.55
N LEU A 229 33.49 -13.42 -25.87
CA LEU A 229 32.83 -13.85 -27.08
C LEU A 229 32.34 -12.62 -27.83
N GLU A 230 32.32 -12.70 -29.16
CA GLU A 230 31.74 -11.67 -30.03
C GLU A 230 30.83 -12.34 -31.05
N HIS A 231 29.61 -11.82 -31.20
CA HIS A 231 28.70 -12.29 -32.23
C HIS A 231 29.20 -11.83 -33.62
N GLU A 232 29.24 -12.73 -34.59
CA GLU A 232 29.82 -12.47 -35.91
C GLU A 232 29.12 -11.30 -36.64
N ASP A 233 27.78 -11.34 -36.69
CA ASP A 233 26.96 -10.33 -37.39
C ASP A 233 26.75 -9.04 -36.60
N THR A 234 26.29 -9.15 -35.35
CA THR A 234 25.85 -7.99 -34.54
C THR A 234 26.97 -7.32 -33.76
N LYS A 235 28.18 -7.92 -33.71
CA LYS A 235 29.32 -7.42 -32.93
C LYS A 235 29.08 -7.28 -31.43
N VAL A 236 28.00 -7.88 -30.93
CA VAL A 236 27.67 -7.91 -29.50
C VAL A 236 28.70 -8.76 -28.76
N GLN A 237 29.24 -8.23 -27.68
CA GLN A 237 30.21 -8.91 -26.84
C GLN A 237 29.52 -9.61 -25.68
N LEU A 238 29.96 -10.81 -25.34
CA LEU A 238 29.48 -11.58 -24.19
C LEU A 238 30.67 -12.11 -23.41
N THR A 239 30.63 -12.00 -22.09
CA THR A 239 31.70 -12.53 -21.21
C THR A 239 31.18 -13.74 -20.46
N LEU A 240 31.84 -14.88 -20.63
CA LEU A 240 31.59 -16.08 -19.83
C LEU A 240 32.60 -16.15 -18.69
N VAL A 241 32.11 -16.15 -17.46
CA VAL A 241 32.95 -16.42 -16.29
C VAL A 241 33.00 -17.93 -16.07
N LYS A 242 34.18 -18.46 -15.74
CA LYS A 242 34.37 -19.89 -15.48
C LYS A 242 33.35 -20.42 -14.46
N GLU A 243 32.73 -21.56 -14.80
CA GLU A 243 31.75 -22.29 -13.99
C GLU A 243 30.50 -21.46 -13.59
N LYS A 244 30.25 -20.35 -14.29
CA LYS A 244 29.04 -19.53 -14.10
C LYS A 244 28.22 -19.48 -15.38
N VAL A 245 26.90 -19.59 -15.22
CA VAL A 245 25.94 -19.35 -16.30
C VAL A 245 25.93 -17.86 -16.59
N ALA A 246 26.15 -17.49 -17.86
CA ALA A 246 26.06 -16.11 -18.30
C ALA A 246 24.66 -15.84 -18.86
N THR A 247 24.14 -14.65 -18.60
CA THR A 247 22.87 -14.19 -19.17
C THR A 247 23.07 -13.79 -20.63
N SER A 248 22.23 -14.32 -21.51
CA SER A 248 22.27 -14.11 -22.96
C SER A 248 21.98 -12.64 -23.31
N PRO A 249 22.63 -12.08 -24.34
CA PRO A 249 22.27 -10.77 -24.89
C PRO A 249 20.86 -10.72 -25.49
N GLN A 250 20.21 -11.87 -25.66
CA GLN A 250 18.82 -11.96 -26.09
C GLN A 250 17.81 -11.70 -24.96
N SER A 251 18.27 -11.69 -23.70
CA SER A 251 17.41 -11.37 -22.54
C SER A 251 16.77 -10.00 -22.71
N VAL A 252 15.48 -9.91 -22.38
CA VAL A 252 14.67 -8.71 -22.58
C VAL A 252 14.14 -8.22 -21.25
N ALA A 253 14.23 -6.91 -21.02
CA ALA A 253 13.56 -6.21 -19.94
C ALA A 253 12.51 -5.25 -20.53
N THR A 254 11.29 -5.35 -20.03
CA THR A 254 10.19 -4.44 -20.37
C THR A 254 10.05 -3.42 -19.27
N PHE A 255 10.27 -2.15 -19.60
CA PHE A 255 10.15 -1.04 -18.67
C PHE A 255 8.87 -0.26 -18.91
N VAL A 256 8.32 0.29 -17.83
CA VAL A 256 7.29 1.32 -17.84
C VAL A 256 7.88 2.60 -17.28
N TYR A 257 7.71 3.67 -18.02
CA TYR A 257 8.08 5.01 -17.61
C TYR A 257 6.81 5.83 -17.42
N THR A 258 6.60 6.36 -16.22
CA THR A 258 5.33 7.02 -15.83
C THR A 258 5.38 8.54 -15.92
N TRP A 259 6.56 9.12 -16.20
CA TRP A 259 6.72 10.57 -16.35
C TRP A 259 6.05 11.10 -17.63
N GLY A 260 5.15 12.07 -17.47
CA GLY A 260 4.38 12.64 -18.59
C GLY A 260 3.35 11.68 -19.21
N GLY A 261 3.06 10.57 -18.52
CA GLY A 261 2.15 9.52 -18.98
C GLY A 261 2.80 8.13 -18.96
N ARG A 262 1.97 7.09 -19.03
CA ARG A 262 2.45 5.70 -19.04
C ARG A 262 3.00 5.33 -20.42
N ARG A 263 4.32 5.13 -20.51
CA ARG A 263 5.00 4.66 -21.72
C ARG A 263 5.73 3.36 -21.43
N GLU A 264 5.38 2.32 -22.17
CA GLU A 264 6.03 1.01 -22.09
C GLU A 264 6.98 0.81 -23.26
N PHE A 265 8.15 0.22 -23.00
CA PHE A 265 9.13 -0.11 -24.03
C PHE A 265 10.00 -1.29 -23.60
N GLU A 266 10.46 -2.06 -24.59
CA GLU A 266 11.30 -3.23 -24.40
C GLU A 266 12.76 -2.91 -24.75
N VAL A 267 13.67 -3.34 -23.89
CA VAL A 267 15.12 -3.15 -24.07
C VAL A 267 15.82 -4.48 -23.87
N ARG A 268 16.68 -4.84 -24.82
CA ARG A 268 17.52 -6.03 -24.70
C ARG A 268 18.72 -5.78 -23.81
N LYS A 269 19.30 -6.84 -23.26
CA LYS A 269 20.58 -6.76 -22.57
C LYS A 269 21.65 -6.17 -23.50
N ASP A 270 22.50 -5.31 -22.95
CA ASP A 270 23.54 -4.50 -23.61
C ASP A 270 23.03 -3.46 -24.63
N GLN A 271 21.71 -3.28 -24.75
CA GLN A 271 21.12 -2.22 -25.57
C GLN A 271 21.08 -0.89 -24.82
N GLU A 272 21.41 0.19 -25.53
CA GLU A 272 21.30 1.56 -25.04
C GLU A 272 19.90 2.14 -25.31
N PHE A 273 19.39 2.92 -24.36
CA PHE A 273 18.16 3.69 -24.49
C PHE A 273 18.30 5.05 -23.78
N SER A 274 17.43 5.99 -24.12
CA SER A 274 17.36 7.30 -23.46
C SER A 274 15.96 7.58 -22.94
N LEU A 275 15.87 8.44 -21.93
CA LEU A 275 14.62 8.82 -21.29
C LEU A 275 14.37 10.31 -21.51
N LYS A 276 13.13 10.67 -21.87
CA LYS A 276 12.72 12.08 -21.92
C LYS A 276 12.50 12.58 -20.48
N PRO A 277 12.87 13.82 -20.14
CA PRO A 277 13.37 14.88 -21.02
C PRO A 277 14.89 14.82 -21.29
N LEU A 278 15.65 14.02 -20.55
CA LEU A 278 17.12 13.90 -20.63
C LEU A 278 17.58 12.96 -21.75
N GLU A 279 17.29 13.30 -23.01
CA GLU A 279 17.69 12.48 -24.17
C GLU A 279 19.22 12.39 -24.37
N GLU A 280 19.98 13.32 -23.78
CA GLU A 280 21.44 13.35 -23.81
C GLU A 280 22.07 12.22 -22.98
N ILE A 281 21.35 11.73 -21.96
CA ILE A 281 21.81 10.63 -21.10
C ILE A 281 21.38 9.32 -21.73
N LYS A 282 22.36 8.42 -21.91
CA LYS A 282 22.13 7.09 -22.45
C LYS A 282 22.32 6.07 -21.35
N TYR A 283 21.30 5.27 -21.12
CA TYR A 283 21.34 4.15 -20.19
C TYR A 283 21.54 2.85 -20.95
N LYS A 284 22.32 1.93 -20.39
CA LYS A 284 22.54 0.60 -20.94
C LYS A 284 22.11 -0.46 -19.93
N VAL A 285 21.30 -1.41 -20.35
CA VAL A 285 20.91 -2.56 -19.53
C VAL A 285 22.09 -3.53 -19.46
N THR A 286 22.65 -3.73 -18.27
CA THR A 286 23.83 -4.60 -18.08
C THR A 286 23.45 -5.99 -17.57
N ASP A 287 22.40 -6.06 -16.75
CA ASP A 287 21.90 -7.32 -16.21
C ASP A 287 20.37 -7.35 -16.19
N VAL A 288 19.81 -8.53 -16.42
CA VAL A 288 18.36 -8.76 -16.49
C VAL A 288 18.06 -9.98 -15.63
N GLN A 289 17.33 -9.78 -14.55
CA GLN A 289 16.88 -10.84 -13.64
C GLN A 289 15.35 -10.83 -13.59
N PRO A 290 14.68 -11.94 -13.21
CA PRO A 290 13.22 -12.02 -13.21
C PRO A 290 12.51 -10.96 -12.38
N THR A 291 13.16 -10.43 -11.33
CA THR A 291 12.58 -9.46 -10.39
C THR A 291 13.21 -8.06 -10.45
N LYS A 292 14.32 -7.90 -11.18
CA LYS A 292 15.05 -6.63 -11.28
C LYS A 292 15.88 -6.55 -12.55
N ALA A 293 16.10 -5.34 -13.04
CA ALA A 293 17.04 -5.07 -14.11
C ALA A 293 18.10 -4.08 -13.62
N VAL A 294 19.35 -4.26 -14.03
CA VAL A 294 20.45 -3.36 -13.69
C VAL A 294 20.80 -2.54 -14.91
N ILE A 295 20.69 -1.22 -14.78
CA ILE A 295 21.05 -0.25 -15.81
C ILE A 295 22.29 0.54 -15.38
N VAL A 296 23.02 1.05 -16.36
CA VAL A 296 24.23 1.86 -16.13
C VAL A 296 24.17 3.08 -17.04
N ASP A 297 24.48 4.26 -16.50
CA ASP A 297 24.66 5.47 -17.30
C ASP A 297 25.96 5.38 -18.11
N ALA A 298 25.88 5.60 -19.42
CA ALA A 298 27.02 5.62 -20.33
C ALA A 298 28.09 6.65 -19.93
N GLN A 299 27.72 7.75 -19.27
CA GLN A 299 28.66 8.75 -18.77
C GLN A 299 29.32 8.33 -17.44
N LYS A 300 28.64 7.49 -16.65
CA LYS A 300 29.11 7.01 -15.34
C LYS A 300 29.03 5.48 -15.27
N PRO A 301 29.92 4.76 -15.98
CA PRO A 301 29.86 3.31 -16.09
C PRO A 301 30.09 2.54 -14.78
N ASN A 302 30.56 3.21 -13.72
CA ASN A 302 30.91 2.60 -12.43
C ASN A 302 29.76 2.64 -11.41
N GLU A 303 28.61 3.24 -11.74
CA GLU A 303 27.46 3.37 -10.84
C GLU A 303 26.27 2.56 -11.41
N PRO A 304 26.16 1.26 -11.06
CA PRO A 304 25.02 0.45 -11.47
C PRO A 304 23.77 0.86 -10.70
N ILE A 305 22.66 0.99 -11.42
CA ILE A 305 21.35 1.39 -10.90
C ILE A 305 20.41 0.20 -11.02
N GLU A 306 19.84 -0.23 -9.90
CA GLU A 306 18.89 -1.35 -9.88
C GLU A 306 17.46 -0.83 -10.03
N ILE A 307 16.73 -1.37 -11.00
CA ILE A 307 15.32 -1.07 -11.26
C ILE A 307 14.49 -2.32 -10.90
N GLY A 308 13.66 -2.20 -9.88
CA GLY A 308 12.77 -3.27 -9.42
C GLY A 308 11.45 -3.33 -10.19
N LEU A 309 10.71 -4.42 -9.97
CA LEU A 309 9.34 -4.57 -10.45
C LEU A 309 8.45 -3.42 -9.96
N ALA A 310 7.60 -2.90 -10.84
CA ALA A 310 6.52 -2.02 -10.45
C ALA A 310 5.65 -2.75 -9.41
N THR A 311 5.47 -2.13 -8.24
CA THR A 311 4.46 -2.61 -7.29
C THR A 311 3.07 -2.53 -7.95
N PRO A 312 2.27 -3.60 -7.91
CA PRO A 312 1.00 -3.71 -8.60
C PRO A 312 -0.07 -2.73 -8.09
#